data_AF-A0A5K0WQC4-F1
#
_entry.id   AF-A0A5K0WQC4-F1
#
_cell.length_a   1.000
_cell.length_b   1.000
_cell.length_c   1.000
_cell.angle_alpha   90.00
_cell.angle_beta   90.00
_cell.angle_gamma   90.00
#
_symmetry.space_group_name_H-M   'P 1'
#
loop_
_entity.id
_entity.type
_entity.pdbx_description
1 polymer ?
#
loop_
_entity_poly.entity_id
_entity_poly.type
_entity_poly.pdbx_seq_one_letter_code
_entity_poly.pdbx_strand_id
1 'polypeptide(L)' 'SLTYNSIRALILKEEVDKVQMKVEDYNKTWLKTGCTIMADGYADSKSRNLIKFLVNNPLGIVFLKSYDIS' A
#
# COMPACT_ATOMS: atom_id res chain seq x y z
N SER A 1 28.01 8.07 -16.99
CA SER A 1 27.49 8.45 -15.66
C SER A 1 26.04 8.02 -15.58
N LEU A 2 25.63 7.37 -14.49
CA LEU A 2 24.19 7.15 -14.25
C LEU A 2 23.52 8.52 -14.08
N THR A 3 22.46 8.79 -14.83
CA THR A 3 21.71 10.04 -14.67
C THR A 3 20.96 10.03 -13.35
N TYR A 4 20.67 11.19 -12.77
CA TYR A 4 19.83 11.31 -11.57
C TYR A 4 18.53 10.48 -11.70
N ASN A 5 17.89 10.52 -12.86
CA ASN A 5 16.65 9.78 -13.12
C ASN A 5 16.86 8.26 -13.06
N SER A 6 17.98 7.74 -13.58
CA SER A 6 18.31 6.32 -13.54
C SER A 6 18.54 5.84 -12.10
N ILE A 7 19.26 6.62 -11.30
CA ILE A 7 19.52 6.30 -9.88
C ILE A 7 18.22 6.34 -9.09
N ARG A 8 17.41 7.39 -9.27
CA ARG A 8 16.12 7.54 -8.60
C ARG A 8 15.18 6.37 -8.92
N ALA A 9 15.09 5.96 -10.18
CA ALA A 9 14.24 4.85 -10.59
C ALA A 9 14.72 3.51 -9.98
N LEU A 10 16.03 3.29 -9.92
CA LEU A 10 16.62 2.10 -9.31
C LEU A 10 16.28 2.02 -7.82
N ILE A 11 16.56 3.08 -7.06
CA ILE A 11 16.29 3.12 -5.62
C ILE A 11 14.80 2.95 -5.35
N LEU A 12 13.93 3.62 -6.13
CA LEU A 12 12.48 3.48 -5.97
C LEU A 12 12.04 2.03 -6.17
N LYS A 13 12.57 1.34 -7.19
CA LYS A 13 12.26 -0.06 -7.44
C LYS A 13 12.69 -0.95 -6.26
N GLU A 14 13.90 -0.76 -5.75
CA GLU A 14 14.40 -1.52 -4.59
C GLU A 14 13.52 -1.32 -3.35
N GLU A 15 13.07 -0.10 -3.07
CA GLU A 15 12.17 0.16 -1.94
C GLU A 15 10.77 -0.43 -2.16
N VAL A 16 10.25 -0.41 -3.38
CA VAL A 16 8.99 -1.09 -3.73
C VAL A 16 9.10 -2.59 -3.50
N ASP A 17 10.18 -3.22 -3.96
CA ASP A 17 10.40 -4.66 -3.81
C ASP A 17 10.52 -5.03 -2.31
N LYS A 18 11.24 -4.24 -1.51
CA LYS A 18 11.33 -4.44 -0.05
C LYS A 18 9.98 -4.32 0.67
N VAL A 19 9.16 -3.35 0.29
CA VAL A 19 7.82 -3.18 0.86
C VAL A 19 6.91 -4.34 0.46
N GLN A 20 6.98 -4.76 -0.80
CA GLN A 20 6.18 -5.89 -1.30
C GLN A 20 6.49 -7.19 -0.54
N MET A 21 7.77 -7.47 -0.27
CA MET A 21 8.16 -8.62 0.56
C MET A 21 7.55 -8.56 1.96
N LYS A 22 7.55 -7.38 2.61
CA LYS A 22 6.92 -7.21 3.94
C LYS A 22 5.40 -7.42 3.89
N VAL A 23 4.74 -6.92 2.85
CA VAL A 23 3.31 -7.12 2.64
C VAL A 23 2.98 -8.61 2.50
N GLU A 24 3.77 -9.36 1.72
CA GLU A 24 3.57 -10.81 1.58
C GLU A 24 3.72 -11.55 2.91
N ASP A 25 4.66 -11.17 3.75
CA ASP A 25 4.81 -11.74 5.09
C ASP A 25 3.61 -11.43 5.99
N TYR A 26 3.03 -10.22 5.89
CA TYR A 26 1.82 -9.87 6.64
C TYR A 26 0.64 -10.70 6.15
N ASN A 27 0.47 -10.83 4.83
CA ASN A 27 -0.62 -11.58 4.20
C ASN A 27 -0.66 -13.06 4.65
N LYS A 28 0.51 -13.70 4.80
CA LYS A 28 0.63 -15.09 5.29
C LYS A 28 0.03 -15.28 6.68
N THR A 29 -0.01 -14.23 7.51
CA THR A 29 -0.49 -14.31 8.90
C THR A 29 -1.99 -14.10 9.04
N TRP A 30 -2.67 -13.60 8.01
CA TRP A 30 -4.10 -13.25 8.09
C TRP A 30 -5.00 -14.45 8.38
N LEU A 31 -4.68 -15.62 7.82
CA LEU A 31 -5.44 -16.85 8.12
C LEU A 31 -5.30 -17.30 9.58
N LYS A 32 -4.15 -17.05 10.20
CA LYS A 32 -3.86 -17.45 11.58
C LYS A 32 -4.38 -16.45 12.60
N THR A 33 -4.20 -15.16 12.32
CA THR A 33 -4.48 -14.07 13.27
C THR A 33 -5.83 -13.42 13.07
N GLY A 34 -6.49 -13.71 11.95
CA GLY A 34 -7.57 -12.88 11.44
C GLY A 34 -7.05 -11.53 10.94
N CYS A 35 -7.95 -10.76 10.34
CA CYS A 35 -7.68 -9.37 10.00
C CYS A 35 -9.00 -8.59 9.90
N THR A 36 -8.93 -7.27 10.01
CA THR A 36 -10.07 -6.36 9.78
C THR A 36 -9.85 -5.59 8.49
N ILE A 37 -10.84 -5.63 7.60
CA ILE A 37 -10.85 -4.75 6.42
C ILE A 37 -11.43 -3.41 6.87
N MET A 38 -10.68 -2.34 6.62
CA MET A 38 -11.10 -0.96 6.88
C MET A 38 -11.31 -0.25 5.55
N ALA A 39 -12.37 0.56 5.48
CA ALA A 39 -12.63 1.44 4.35
C ALA A 39 -12.70 2.89 4.86
N ASP A 40 -11.89 3.76 4.29
CA ASP A 40 -11.85 5.19 4.64
C ASP A 40 -12.09 6.05 3.39
N GLY A 41 -13.07 6.95 3.48
CA GLY A 41 -13.49 7.83 2.39
C GLY A 41 -12.88 9.21 2.55
N TYR A 42 -12.24 9.74 1.51
CA TYR A 42 -11.65 11.08 1.54
C TYR A 42 -11.73 11.77 0.19
N ALA A 43 -11.85 13.10 0.21
CA ALA A 43 -11.68 13.92 -0.98
C ALA A 43 -10.19 14.20 -1.20
N ASP A 44 -9.69 13.98 -2.41
CA ASP A 44 -8.32 14.33 -2.77
C ASP A 44 -8.17 15.82 -3.15
N SER A 45 -6.94 16.27 -3.41
CA SER A 45 -6.66 17.66 -3.79
C SER A 45 -7.26 18.08 -5.14
N LYS A 46 -7.79 17.12 -5.92
CA LYS A 46 -8.49 17.34 -7.19
C LYS A 46 -10.01 17.23 -7.03
N SER A 47 -10.52 17.26 -5.80
CA SER A 47 -11.95 17.09 -5.48
C SER A 47 -12.54 15.75 -5.94
N ARG A 48 -11.70 14.71 -6.08
CA ARG A 48 -12.17 13.35 -6.33
C ARG A 48 -12.49 12.69 -5.01
N ASN A 49 -13.65 12.05 -4.93
CA ASN A 49 -14.05 11.26 -3.78
C ASN A 49 -13.41 9.87 -3.91
N LEU A 50 -12.53 9.50 -2.99
CA LEU A 50 -11.81 8.24 -3.02
C LEU A 50 -12.15 7.39 -1.80
N ILE A 51 -12.30 6.08 -1.99
CA ILE A 51 -12.34 5.11 -0.89
C ILE A 51 -11.00 4.35 -0.86
N LYS A 52 -10.31 4.34 0.27
CA LYS A 52 -9.13 3.51 0.56
C LYS A 52 -9.53 2.25 1.30
N PHE A 53 -9.09 1.10 0.80
CA PHE A 53 -9.21 -0.18 1.48
C PHE A 53 -7.88 -0.57 2.12
N LEU A 54 -7.93 -0.82 3.42
CA LEU A 54 -6.80 -1.22 4.25
C LEU A 54 -7.11 -2.54 4.95
N VAL A 55 -6.08 -3.33 5.25
CA VAL A 55 -6.18 -4.50 6.11
C VAL A 55 -5.40 -4.22 7.39
N ASN A 56 -6.07 -4.32 8.54
CA ASN A 56 -5.46 -4.24 9.86
C ASN A 56 -5.28 -5.65 10.44
N ASN A 57 -4.06 -5.98 10.84
CA ASN A 57 -3.75 -7.20 11.58
C ASN A 57 -2.70 -6.90 12.68
N PRO A 58 -2.40 -7.85 13.58
CA PRO A 58 -1.43 -7.61 14.66
C PRO A 58 0.00 -7.24 14.22
N LEU A 59 0.39 -7.51 12.96
CA LEU A 59 1.69 -7.10 12.43
C LEU A 59 1.68 -5.69 11.84
N GLY A 60 0.50 -5.16 11.50
CA GLY A 60 0.35 -3.78 11.06
C GLY A 60 -0.80 -3.60 10.06
N ILE A 61 -0.72 -2.48 9.33
CA ILE A 61 -1.71 -2.08 8.34
C ILE A 61 -1.12 -2.24 6.94
N VAL A 62 -1.87 -2.90 6.05
CA VAL A 62 -1.54 -3.08 4.63
C VAL A 62 -2.53 -2.29 3.78
N PHE A 63 -2.02 -1.52 2.82
CA PHE A 63 -2.85 -0.92 1.78
C PHE A 63 -3.21 -1.96 0.72
N LEU A 64 -4.50 -2.13 0.41
CA LEU A 64 -4.96 -3.03 -0.65
C LEU A 64 -5.14 -2.29 -1.98
N LYS A 65 -6.06 -1.33 -1.99
CA LYS A 65 -6.32 -0.47 -3.15
C LYS A 65 -7.13 0.74 -2.74
N SER A 66 -7.26 1.68 -3.68
CA SER A 66 -8.26 2.73 -3.62
C SER A 66 -9.18 2.68 -4.84
N TYR A 67 -10.36 3.29 -4.72
CA TYR A 67 -11.31 3.49 -5.81
C TYR A 67 -11.77 4.94 -5.85
N ASP A 68 -11.97 5.45 -7.05
CA ASP A 68 -12.69 6.71 -7.30
C ASP A 68 -14.19 6.44 -7.32
N ILE A 69 -14.94 7.22 -6.57
CA ILE A 69 -16.40 7.13 -6.43
C ILE A 69 -17.10 8.44 -6.83
N SER A 70 -16.36 9.34 -7.50
CA SER A 70 -16.90 10.57 -8.08
C SER A 70 -17.76 10.31 -9.32
#